data_AF-A0A0U0ZUH6-F1
#
_entry.id   AF-A0A0U0ZUH6-F1
#
_cell.length_a   1.000
_cell.length_b   1.000
_cell.length_c   1.000
_cell.angle_alpha   90.00
_cell.angle_beta   90.00
_cell.angle_gamma   90.00
#
_symmetry.space_group_name_H-M   'P 1'
#
loop_
_entity.id
_entity.type
_entity.pdbx_description
1 polymer ?
#
loop_
_entity_poly.entity_id
_entity_poly.type
_entity_poly.pdbx_seq_one_letter_code
_entity_poly.pdbx_strand_id
1 'polypeptide(L)'
;MSALEREFEQIDAKSDRNAVSGGTPYERLHGAITRLNRNMQRNPLLTEAMTRALVFADASAAGEVDHVGRLMDGIFARAMAGEDDPTDAQFHIARVISDVWTSNMIAWLTRRASATDVSHRLDRTVRLLLGIT
;
A
#
# COMPACT_ATOMS: atom_id res chain seq x y z
N MET A 1 -12.39 6.07 -15.21
CA MET A 1 -12.04 5.06 -14.21
C MET A 1 -11.19 3.99 -14.85
N SER A 2 -9.89 4.00 -14.57
CA SER A 2 -8.94 3.05 -15.13
C SER A 2 -9.13 1.66 -14.51
N ALA A 3 -8.54 0.63 -15.11
CA ALA A 3 -8.58 -0.72 -14.54
C ALA A 3 -7.87 -0.76 -13.18
N LEU A 4 -6.87 0.10 -13.00
CA LEU A 4 -6.11 0.18 -11.77
C LEU A 4 -6.97 0.75 -10.63
N GLU A 5 -7.62 1.89 -10.86
CA GLU A 5 -8.52 2.53 -9.90
C GLU A 5 -9.59 1.54 -9.40
N ARG A 6 -10.23 0.79 -10.30
CA ARG A 6 -11.23 -0.23 -9.96
C ARG A 6 -10.73 -1.30 -9.00
N GLU A 7 -9.51 -1.79 -9.22
CA GLU A 7 -8.95 -2.85 -8.39
C GLU A 7 -8.59 -2.33 -7.00
N PHE A 8 -8.06 -1.10 -6.91
CA PHE A 8 -7.71 -0.47 -5.64
C PHE A 8 -8.93 -0.06 -4.83
N GLU A 9 -10.00 0.46 -5.44
CA GLU A 9 -11.27 0.71 -4.75
C GLU A 9 -11.88 -0.58 -4.17
N GLN A 10 -11.79 -1.69 -4.90
CA GLN A 10 -12.22 -2.99 -4.38
C GLN A 10 -11.35 -3.48 -3.22
N ILE A 11 -10.05 -3.19 -3.24
CA ILE A 11 -9.15 -3.48 -2.11
C ILE A 11 -9.52 -2.62 -0.91
N ASP A 12 -9.81 -1.33 -1.13
CA ASP A 12 -10.17 -0.40 -0.09
C ASP A 12 -11.47 -0.81 0.63
N ALA A 13 -12.52 -1.07 -0.14
CA ALA A 13 -13.81 -1.54 0.38
C ALA A 13 -13.71 -2.85 1.19
N LYS A 14 -12.75 -3.72 0.84
CA LYS A 14 -12.47 -4.96 1.60
C LYS A 14 -11.59 -4.71 2.83
N SER A 15 -10.81 -3.63 2.82
CA SER A 15 -9.90 -3.26 3.90
C SER A 15 -10.67 -2.62 5.05
N ASP A 16 -11.65 -1.76 4.77
CA ASP A 16 -12.57 -1.20 5.79
C ASP A 16 -13.24 -2.27 6.64
N ARG A 17 -13.61 -3.41 6.04
CA ARG A 17 -14.25 -4.53 6.78
C ARG A 17 -13.29 -5.33 7.67
N ASN A 18 -11.98 -5.26 7.44
CA ASN A 18 -10.98 -6.13 8.06
C ASN A 18 -9.87 -5.35 8.81
N ALA A 19 -9.98 -4.03 8.91
CA ALA A 19 -8.95 -3.14 9.44
C ALA A 19 -8.65 -3.35 10.94
N VAL A 20 -9.51 -4.03 11.69
CA VAL A 20 -9.49 -4.03 13.16
C VAL A 20 -8.77 -5.24 13.79
N SER A 21 -8.00 -6.03 13.02
CA SER A 21 -7.25 -7.16 13.60
C SER A 21 -5.84 -6.73 14.05
N GLY A 22 -5.65 -6.54 15.36
CA GLY A 22 -4.35 -6.25 15.98
C GLY A 22 -4.48 -5.28 17.17
N GLY A 23 -3.76 -5.55 18.26
CA GLY A 23 -3.78 -4.76 19.48
C GLY A 23 -3.01 -3.44 19.37
N THR A 24 -2.14 -3.30 18.35
CA THR A 24 -1.33 -2.09 18.14
C THR A 24 -1.47 -1.52 16.72
N PRO A 25 -1.19 -0.21 16.51
CA PRO A 25 -1.12 0.38 15.18
C PRO A 25 -0.16 -0.35 14.23
N TYR A 26 0.97 -0.84 14.75
CA TYR A 26 1.93 -1.63 13.99
C TYR A 26 1.31 -2.92 13.45
N GLU A 27 0.67 -3.72 14.31
CA GLU A 27 0.10 -5.01 13.92
C GLU A 27 -0.99 -4.85 12.85
N ARG A 28 -1.86 -3.85 13.01
CA ARG A 28 -2.93 -3.55 12.04
C ARG A 28 -2.36 -3.11 10.69
N LEU A 29 -1.41 -2.17 10.71
CA LEU A 29 -0.75 -1.67 9.50
C LEU A 29 0.06 -2.77 8.79
N HIS A 30 0.84 -3.55 9.53
CA HIS A 30 1.59 -4.68 8.99
C HIS A 30 0.64 -5.73 8.38
N GLY A 31 -0.50 -6.00 9.03
CA GLY A 31 -1.55 -6.87 8.49
C GLY A 31 -2.18 -6.35 7.20
N ALA A 32 -2.42 -5.03 7.10
CA ALA A 32 -2.91 -4.39 5.89
C ALA A 32 -1.91 -4.52 4.73
N ILE A 33 -0.65 -4.16 4.95
CA ILE A 33 0.44 -4.27 3.96
C ILE A 33 0.60 -5.73 3.48
N THR A 34 0.59 -6.69 4.41
CA THR A 34 0.72 -8.12 4.08
C THR A 34 -0.42 -8.59 3.17
N ARG A 35 -1.67 -8.19 3.46
CA ARG A 35 -2.83 -8.52 2.61
C ARG A 35 -2.71 -7.89 1.24
N LEU A 36 -2.34 -6.62 1.17
CA LEU A 36 -2.17 -5.90 -0.08
C LEU A 36 -1.13 -6.59 -0.98
N ASN A 37 0.06 -6.87 -0.44
CA ASN A 37 1.12 -7.57 -1.19
C ASN A 37 0.69 -8.95 -1.66
N ARG A 38 -0.06 -9.69 -0.82
CA ARG A 38 -0.60 -11.01 -1.18
C ARG A 38 -1.67 -10.92 -2.28
N ASN A 39 -2.54 -9.93 -2.23
CA ASN A 39 -3.57 -9.71 -3.25
C ASN A 39 -2.91 -9.38 -4.59
N MET A 40 -1.89 -8.53 -4.60
CA MET A 40 -1.10 -8.24 -5.80
C MET A 40 -0.49 -9.50 -6.41
N GLN A 41 0.21 -10.31 -5.61
CA GLN A 41 0.84 -11.54 -6.09
C GLN A 41 -0.16 -12.55 -6.67
N ARG A 42 -1.40 -12.55 -6.18
CA ARG A 42 -2.45 -13.51 -6.57
C ARG A 42 -3.38 -13.00 -7.66
N ASN A 43 -3.32 -11.72 -8.00
CA ASN A 43 -4.18 -11.09 -9.00
C ASN A 43 -3.33 -10.64 -10.20
N PRO A 44 -3.27 -11.45 -11.28
CA PRO A 44 -2.53 -11.10 -12.48
C PRO A 44 -3.01 -9.80 -13.14
N LEU A 45 -4.31 -9.50 -13.11
CA LEU A 45 -4.88 -8.29 -13.72
C LEU A 45 -4.43 -7.03 -12.98
N LEU A 46 -4.43 -7.07 -11.65
CA LEU A 46 -3.91 -6.00 -10.81
C LEU A 46 -2.40 -5.79 -11.05
N THR A 47 -1.64 -6.88 -11.13
CA THR A 47 -0.20 -6.83 -11.43
C THR A 47 0.07 -6.22 -12.81
N GLU A 48 -0.70 -6.60 -13.83
CA GLU A 48 -0.61 -6.05 -15.18
C GLU A 48 -0.98 -4.55 -15.20
N ALA A 49 -2.08 -4.16 -14.55
CA ALA A 49 -2.51 -2.78 -14.46
C ALA A 49 -1.44 -1.89 -13.77
N MET A 50 -0.89 -2.35 -12.65
CA MET A 50 0.21 -1.69 -11.95
C MET A 50 1.46 -1.57 -12.81
N THR A 51 1.81 -2.62 -13.56
CA THR A 51 2.96 -2.61 -14.46
C THR A 51 2.80 -1.55 -15.55
N ARG A 52 1.61 -1.49 -16.19
CA ARG A 52 1.33 -0.46 -17.20
C ARG A 52 1.41 0.95 -16.62
N ALA A 53 0.79 1.16 -15.45
CA ALA A 53 0.75 2.47 -14.82
C ALA A 53 2.08 2.95 -14.23
N LEU A 54 2.97 2.04 -13.79
CA LEU A 54 4.22 2.44 -13.13
C LEU A 54 5.47 2.32 -14.02
N VAL A 55 5.48 1.41 -15.00
CA VAL A 55 6.67 1.13 -15.82
C VAL A 55 6.55 1.74 -17.22
N PHE A 56 5.35 1.76 -17.78
CA PHE A 56 5.09 2.25 -19.14
C PHE A 56 4.51 3.66 -19.18
N ALA A 57 4.29 4.28 -18.02
CA ALA A 57 3.72 5.62 -17.92
C ALA A 57 4.65 6.69 -18.49
N ASP A 58 4.15 7.40 -19.50
CA ASP A 58 4.54 8.79 -19.74
C ASP A 58 3.75 9.72 -18.78
N ALA A 59 3.90 11.03 -18.91
CA ALA A 59 3.24 12.02 -18.03
C ALA A 59 1.70 11.87 -17.97
N SER A 60 1.07 11.18 -18.93
CA SER A 60 -0.40 10.97 -18.96
C SER A 60 -0.90 10.02 -17.87
N ALA A 61 -0.06 9.13 -17.34
CA ALA A 61 -0.44 8.18 -16.29
C ALA A 61 -0.05 8.64 -14.87
N ALA A 62 0.63 9.79 -14.74
CA ALA A 62 0.98 10.37 -13.44
C ALA A 62 -0.26 10.59 -12.54
N GLY A 63 -1.38 11.00 -13.12
CA GLY A 63 -2.64 11.18 -12.39
C GLY A 63 -3.22 9.89 -11.80
N GLU A 64 -3.08 8.76 -12.50
CA GLU A 64 -3.56 7.46 -12.01
C GLU A 64 -2.68 6.94 -10.87
N VAL A 65 -1.35 7.10 -10.99
CA VAL A 65 -0.39 6.73 -9.96
C VAL A 65 -0.60 7.56 -8.69
N ASP A 66 -0.78 8.88 -8.85
CA ASP A 66 -1.09 9.79 -7.75
C ASP A 66 -2.41 9.43 -7.05
N HIS A 67 -3.43 9.04 -7.82
CA HIS A 67 -4.71 8.61 -7.27
C HIS A 67 -4.56 7.32 -6.44
N VAL A 68 -3.85 6.32 -6.95
CA VAL A 68 -3.56 5.07 -6.21
C VAL A 68 -2.77 5.35 -4.94
N GLY A 69 -1.79 6.26 -5.00
CA GLY A 69 -1.04 6.71 -3.82
C GLY A 69 -1.97 7.28 -2.74
N ARG A 70 -2.91 8.15 -3.10
CA ARG A 70 -3.88 8.72 -2.15
C ARG A 70 -4.84 7.68 -1.56
N LEU A 71 -5.27 6.69 -2.35
CA LEU A 71 -6.07 5.57 -1.83
C LEU A 71 -5.28 4.77 -0.79
N MET A 72 -4.01 4.50 -1.07
CA MET A 72 -3.11 3.80 -0.16
C MET A 72 -2.85 4.59 1.13
N ASP A 73 -2.70 5.92 1.03
CA ASP A 73 -2.57 6.81 2.19
C ASP A 73 -3.76 6.63 3.14
N GLY A 74 -4.99 6.61 2.59
CA GLY A 74 -6.21 6.39 3.35
C GLY A 74 -6.26 5.01 4.01
N ILE A 75 -5.94 3.94 3.28
CA ILE A 75 -5.93 2.56 3.79
C ILE A 75 -4.94 2.42 4.95
N PHE A 76 -3.71 2.93 4.80
CA PHE A 76 -2.69 2.80 5.83
C PHE A 76 -2.98 3.67 7.05
N ALA A 77 -3.50 4.88 6.85
CA ALA A 77 -3.91 5.76 7.95
C ALA A 77 -5.04 5.11 8.77
N ARG A 78 -6.08 4.58 8.11
CA ARG A 78 -7.18 3.84 8.77
C ARG A 78 -6.69 2.58 9.49
N ALA A 79 -5.79 1.82 8.88
CA ALA A 79 -5.21 0.65 9.54
C ALA A 79 -4.50 1.03 10.85
N MET A 80 -3.72 2.12 10.86
CA MET A 80 -3.08 2.59 12.09
C MET A 80 -4.08 3.10 13.12
N ALA A 81 -5.12 3.83 12.70
CA ALA A 81 -6.13 4.38 13.59
C ALA A 81 -7.00 3.30 14.24
N GLY A 82 -7.32 2.23 13.52
CA GLY A 82 -8.19 1.16 14.02
C GLY A 82 -9.65 1.60 13.96
N GLU A 83 -10.31 1.71 15.12
CA GLU A 83 -11.71 2.14 15.22
C GLU A 83 -11.87 3.67 15.27
N ASP A 84 -10.78 4.39 15.56
CA ASP A 84 -10.77 5.85 15.62
C ASP A 84 -10.52 6.48 14.23
N ASP A 85 -10.82 7.77 14.10
CA ASP A 85 -10.44 8.55 12.92
C ASP A 85 -8.91 8.74 12.86
N PRO A 86 -8.28 8.62 11.67
CA PRO A 86 -6.84 8.83 11.56
C PRO A 86 -6.42 10.27 11.85
N THR A 87 -5.38 10.41 12.67
CA THR A 87 -4.71 11.68 12.97
C THR A 87 -3.86 12.19 11.80
N ASP A 88 -3.55 13.49 11.78
CA ASP A 88 -2.63 14.08 10.80
C ASP A 88 -1.26 13.38 10.79
N ALA A 89 -0.74 13.02 11.97
CA ALA A 89 0.51 12.29 12.10
C ALA A 89 0.43 10.90 11.43
N GLN A 90 -0.69 10.20 11.58
CA GLN A 90 -0.92 8.91 10.91
C GLN A 90 -1.05 9.09 9.39
N PHE A 91 -1.67 10.16 8.89
CA PHE A 91 -1.65 10.47 7.46
C PHE A 91 -0.24 10.74 6.93
N HIS A 92 0.58 11.49 7.67
CA HIS A 92 1.98 11.72 7.30
C HIS A 92 2.81 10.42 7.28
N ILE A 93 2.63 9.55 8.26
CA ILE A 93 3.27 8.22 8.29
C ILE A 93 2.78 7.37 7.12
N ALA A 94 1.47 7.35 6.86
CA ALA A 94 0.86 6.60 5.76
C ALA A 94 1.42 7.04 4.41
N ARG A 95 1.56 8.35 4.18
CA ARG A 95 2.16 8.93 2.97
C ARG A 95 3.56 8.37 2.70
N VAL A 96 4.42 8.37 3.72
CA VAL A 96 5.78 7.83 3.59
C VAL A 96 5.76 6.33 3.28
N ILE A 97 4.85 5.58 3.90
CA ILE A 97 4.72 4.15 3.65
C ILE A 97 4.22 3.88 2.23
N SER A 98 3.25 4.65 1.72
CA SER A 98 2.75 4.54 0.34
C SER A 98 3.85 4.80 -0.69
N ASP A 99 4.69 5.81 -0.47
CA ASP A 99 5.83 6.10 -1.34
C ASP A 99 6.85 4.94 -1.36
N VAL A 100 7.19 4.43 -0.17
CA VAL A 100 8.09 3.28 -0.02
C VAL A 100 7.50 2.02 -0.64
N TRP A 101 6.20 1.79 -0.46
CA TRP A 101 5.47 0.68 -1.05
C TRP A 101 5.50 0.76 -2.59
N THR A 102 5.18 1.92 -3.16
CA THR A 102 5.19 2.14 -4.62
C THR A 102 6.58 1.90 -5.20
N SER A 103 7.63 2.43 -4.56
CA SER A 103 9.02 2.19 -4.96
C SER A 103 9.39 0.70 -4.94
N ASN A 104 8.97 -0.03 -3.90
CA ASN A 104 9.20 -1.47 -3.81
C ASN A 104 8.38 -2.26 -4.83
N MET A 105 7.17 -1.81 -5.19
CA MET A 105 6.39 -2.42 -6.26
C MET A 105 7.12 -2.30 -7.60
N ILE A 106 7.66 -1.12 -7.92
CA ILE A 106 8.47 -0.95 -9.15
C ILE A 106 9.66 -1.91 -9.14
N ALA A 107 10.37 -2.03 -8.01
CA ALA A 107 11.49 -2.97 -7.90
C ALA A 107 11.06 -4.44 -8.09
N TRP A 108 9.93 -4.85 -7.52
CA TRP A 108 9.40 -6.21 -7.66
C TRP A 108 8.94 -6.52 -9.08
N LEU A 109 8.15 -5.62 -9.70
CA LEU A 109 7.64 -5.77 -11.06
C LEU A 109 8.77 -5.84 -12.10
N THR A 110 9.85 -5.10 -11.86
CA THR A 110 11.07 -5.14 -12.70
C THR A 110 12.05 -6.25 -12.32
N ARG A 111 11.64 -7.19 -11.45
CA ARG A 111 12.43 -8.35 -10.97
C ARG A 111 13.75 -7.98 -10.28
N ARG A 112 13.87 -6.75 -9.77
CA ARG A 112 15.02 -6.28 -8.98
C ARG A 112 14.88 -6.54 -7.48
N ALA A 113 13.71 -6.99 -7.03
CA ALA A 113 13.43 -7.39 -5.66
C ALA A 113 12.49 -8.59 -5.65
N SER A 114 12.66 -9.49 -4.67
CA SER A 114 11.69 -10.54 -4.40
C SER A 114 10.51 -10.01 -3.57
N ALA A 115 9.40 -10.75 -3.53
CA ALA A 115 8.29 -10.45 -2.63
C ALA A 115 8.71 -10.43 -1.14
N THR A 116 9.69 -11.27 -0.79
CA THR A 116 10.27 -11.30 0.56
C THR A 116 11.04 -10.02 0.85
N ASP A 117 11.86 -9.53 -0.09
CA ASP A 117 12.60 -8.27 0.08
C ASP A 117 11.65 -7.09 0.29
N VAL A 118 10.58 -7.03 -0.52
CA VAL A 118 9.52 -6.01 -0.38
C VAL A 118 8.92 -6.04 1.01
N SER A 119 8.58 -7.24 1.50
CA SER A 119 7.92 -7.42 2.79
C SER A 119 8.85 -7.00 3.95
N HIS A 120 10.12 -7.40 3.91
CA HIS A 120 11.12 -7.00 4.90
C HIS A 120 11.40 -5.49 4.91
N ARG A 121 11.50 -4.86 3.73
CA ARG A 121 11.74 -3.41 3.63
C ARG A 121 10.58 -2.61 4.19
N LEU A 122 9.35 -3.03 3.90
CA LEU A 122 8.15 -2.38 4.43
C LEU A 122 8.04 -2.56 5.95
N ASP A 123 8.24 -3.78 6.47
CA ASP A 123 8.25 -4.03 7.91
C ASP A 123 9.26 -3.13 8.64
N ARG A 124 10.49 -3.08 8.13
CA ARG A 124 11.55 -2.22 8.70
C ARG A 124 11.17 -0.74 8.66
N THR A 125 10.58 -0.27 7.55
CA THR A 125 10.15 1.13 7.41
C THR A 125 9.07 1.47 8.43
N VAL A 126 8.06 0.61 8.59
CA VAL A 126 6.99 0.81 9.56
C VAL A 126 7.56 0.84 10.99
N ARG A 127 8.48 -0.08 11.33
CA ARG A 127 9.12 -0.09 12.66
C ARG A 127 9.88 1.19 12.96
N LEU A 128 10.62 1.71 11.97
CA LEU A 128 11.36 2.97 12.10
C LEU A 128 10.42 4.17 12.31
N LEU A 129 9.33 4.25 11.55
CA LEU A 129 8.38 5.37 11.64
C LEU A 129 7.54 5.34 12.92
N LEU A 130 7.27 4.15 13.46
CA LEU A 130 6.53 3.98 14.71
C LEU A 130 7.43 3.93 15.96
N GLY A 131 8.77 3.96 15.80
CA GLY A 131 9.72 3.98 16.92
C GLY A 131 9.79 2.67 17.72
N ILE A 132 9.57 1.51 17.08
CA ILE A 132 9.47 0.19 17.72
C ILE A 132 10.60 -0.79 17.32
N THR A 133 11.82 -0.26 17.20
CA THR A 133 13.03 -1.03 16.84
C THR A 133 13.47 -2.01 17.91
#